data_AF-A0A382QI82-F1
#
_entry.id   AF-A0A382QI82-F1
#
_cell.length_a   1.000
_cell.length_b   1.000
_cell.length_c   1.000
_cell.angle_alpha   90.00
_cell.angle_beta   90.00
_cell.angle_gamma   90.00
#
_symmetry.space_group_name_H-M   'P 1'
#
loop_
_entity.id
_entity.type
_entity.pdbx_description
1 polymer ?
#
loop_
_entity_poly.entity_id
_entity_poly.type
_entity_poly.pdbx_seq_one_letter_code
_entity_poly.pdbx_strand_id
1 'polypeptide(L)'
;MILAAGRGERLRPLTDSIPKTMVPIGDKPLLEHVVRLLSSHGFEELVINLHHLPEVIRDHFGDGSRWGVDIRYSCEEDLLGTAGAVRRMSSFFDEPF
;
A
#
# COMPACT_ATOMS: atom_id res chain seq x y z
N MET A 1 1.94 -4.91 7.49
CA MET A 1 1.11 -4.87 6.26
C MET A 1 0.34 -3.55 6.19
N ILE A 2 0.21 -2.94 5.02
CA ILE A 2 -0.55 -1.71 4.75
C ILE A 2 -1.73 -2.05 3.83
N LEU A 3 -2.94 -1.65 4.23
CA LEU A 3 -4.16 -1.88 3.46
C LEU A 3 -4.43 -0.74 2.47
N ALA A 4 -4.08 -0.94 1.19
CA ALA A 4 -4.10 0.09 0.14
C ALA A 4 -5.01 -0.22 -1.07
N ALA A 5 -5.63 -1.41 -1.14
CA ALA A 5 -6.41 -1.85 -2.31
C ALA A 5 -7.75 -1.10 -2.58
N GLY A 6 -8.18 -0.16 -1.73
CA GLY A 6 -9.51 0.46 -1.89
C GLY A 6 -9.64 1.42 -3.09
N ARG A 7 -10.75 1.33 -3.84
CA ARG A 7 -11.05 2.18 -5.04
C ARG A 7 -11.19 3.68 -4.76
N GLY A 8 -11.52 4.09 -3.54
CA GLY A 8 -11.58 5.50 -3.17
C GLY A 8 -12.76 6.28 -3.75
N GLU A 9 -13.90 5.63 -3.98
CA GLU A 9 -15.02 6.18 -4.77
C GLU A 9 -15.58 7.53 -4.28
N ARG A 10 -15.46 7.82 -2.98
CA ARG A 10 -15.90 9.09 -2.38
C ARG A 10 -15.05 10.30 -2.80
N LEU A 11 -13.88 10.06 -3.39
CA LEU A 11 -12.95 11.10 -3.86
C LEU A 11 -12.99 11.25 -5.39
N ARG A 12 -13.93 10.60 -6.10
CA ARG A 12 -14.11 10.83 -7.54
C ARG A 12 -14.45 12.31 -7.80
N PRO A 13 -13.97 12.89 -8.92
CA PRO A 13 -13.27 12.23 -10.02
C PRO A 13 -11.75 12.07 -9.82
N LEU A 14 -11.17 12.56 -8.71
CA LEU A 14 -9.72 12.53 -8.49
C LEU A 14 -9.17 11.09 -8.56
N THR A 15 -9.89 10.14 -7.97
CA THR A 15 -9.46 8.75 -7.91
C THR A 15 -9.65 7.95 -9.19
N ASP A 16 -10.23 8.54 -10.25
CA ASP A 16 -10.37 7.85 -11.54
C ASP A 16 -9.02 7.69 -12.26
N SER A 17 -8.05 8.58 -11.98
CA SER A 17 -6.71 8.59 -12.60
C SER A 17 -5.55 8.36 -11.63
N ILE A 18 -5.80 8.42 -10.32
CA ILE A 18 -4.78 8.26 -9.27
C ILE A 18 -5.34 7.37 -8.16
N PRO A 19 -4.62 6.34 -7.67
CA PRO A 19 -5.04 5.61 -6.48
C PRO A 19 -5.31 6.55 -5.31
N LYS A 20 -6.32 6.26 -4.47
CA LYS A 20 -6.60 7.10 -3.28
C LYS A 20 -5.38 7.27 -2.36
N THR A 21 -4.54 6.26 -2.30
CA THR A 21 -3.31 6.21 -1.51
C THR A 21 -2.19 7.05 -2.11
N MET A 22 -2.30 7.40 -3.39
CA MET A 22 -1.36 8.24 -4.12
C MET A 22 -1.81 9.71 -4.22
N VAL A 23 -2.98 10.05 -3.67
CA VAL A 23 -3.44 11.44 -3.58
C VAL A 23 -2.42 12.27 -2.78
N PRO A 24 -1.96 13.42 -3.30
CA PRO A 24 -0.95 14.24 -2.64
C PRO A 24 -1.51 14.90 -1.37
N ILE A 25 -0.74 14.82 -0.30
CA ILE A 25 -0.91 15.57 0.95
C ILE A 25 0.34 16.41 1.13
N GLY A 26 0.25 17.69 0.78
CA GLY A 26 1.41 18.56 0.63
C GLY A 26 2.20 18.22 -0.63
N ASP A 27 3.50 17.96 -0.48
CA ASP A 27 4.43 17.64 -1.56
C ASP A 27 4.57 16.13 -1.84
N LYS A 28 3.83 15.29 -1.10
CA LYS A 28 4.03 13.83 -1.09
C LYS A 28 2.70 13.06 -1.13
N PRO A 29 2.66 11.87 -1.74
CA PRO A 29 1.50 10.98 -1.67
C PRO A 29 1.17 10.55 -0.24
N LEU A 30 -0.12 10.30 0.06
CA LEU A 30 -0.56 9.80 1.38
C LEU A 30 0.22 8.55 1.83
N LEU A 31 0.39 7.57 0.93
CA LEU A 31 1.10 6.32 1.23
C LEU A 31 2.57 6.55 1.58
N GLU A 32 3.20 7.58 1.02
CA GLU A 32 4.61 7.87 1.30
C GLU A 32 4.80 8.34 2.74
N HIS A 33 3.86 9.12 3.28
CA HIS A 33 3.88 9.51 4.69
C HIS A 33 3.82 8.28 5.60
N VAL A 34 3.00 7.28 5.26
CA VAL A 34 2.89 6.02 6.01
C VAL A 34 4.17 5.20 5.94
N VAL A 35 4.72 5.00 4.74
CA VAL A 35 5.96 4.23 4.55
C VAL A 35 7.12 4.86 5.30
N ARG A 36 7.27 6.20 5.22
CA ARG A 36 8.33 6.93 5.95
C ARG A 36 8.15 6.85 7.46
N LEU A 37 6.92 6.92 7.95
CA LEU A 37 6.63 6.79 9.38
C LEU A 37 6.99 5.39 9.89
N LEU A 38 6.64 4.33 9.15
CA LEU A 38 7.00 2.96 9.53
C LEU A 38 8.51 2.75 9.50
N SER A 39 9.17 3.19 8.42
CA SER A 39 10.64 3.15 8.31
C SER A 39 11.31 3.86 9.49
N SER A 40 10.84 5.05 9.89
CA SER A 40 11.42 5.79 11.02
C SER A 40 11.24 5.11 12.39
N HIS A 41 10.33 4.14 12.49
CA HIS A 41 10.09 3.33 13.69
C HIS A 41 10.79 1.96 13.64
N GLY A 42 11.64 1.71 12.64
CA GLY A 42 12.44 0.49 12.53
C GLY A 42 11.71 -0.70 11.90
N PHE A 43 10.60 -0.47 11.20
CA PHE A 43 10.00 -1.53 10.38
C PHE A 43 10.83 -1.74 9.11
N GLU A 44 11.37 -2.94 8.93
CA GLU A 44 12.24 -3.27 7.79
C GLU A 44 11.47 -3.92 6.63
N GLU A 45 10.50 -4.79 6.92
CA GLU A 45 9.69 -5.47 5.90
C GLU A 45 8.24 -4.96 5.88
N LEU A 46 7.78 -4.55 4.69
CA LEU A 46 6.42 -4.07 4.46
C LEU A 46 5.73 -4.89 3.37
N VAL A 47 4.44 -5.14 3.58
CA VAL A 47 3.55 -5.68 2.56
C VAL A 47 2.46 -4.67 2.26
N ILE A 48 2.21 -4.39 0.99
CA ILE A 48 1.15 -3.49 0.54
C ILE A 48 0.19 -4.26 -0.37
N ASN A 49 -1.10 -4.32 -0.03
CA ASN A 49 -2.09 -4.89 -0.94
C ASN A 49 -2.60 -3.83 -1.94
N LEU A 50 -2.72 -4.22 -3.22
CA LEU A 50 -3.05 -3.31 -4.31
C LEU A 50 -4.23 -3.86 -5.13
N HIS A 51 -5.03 -2.99 -5.72
CA HIS A 51 -6.10 -3.38 -6.66
C HIS A 51 -6.33 -2.30 -7.73
N HIS A 52 -6.65 -1.07 -7.33
CA HIS A 52 -6.88 0.03 -8.27
C HIS A 52 -5.56 0.71 -8.67
N LEU A 53 -5.24 0.70 -9.96
CA LEU A 53 -4.03 1.27 -10.56
C LEU A 53 -2.73 0.85 -9.82
N PRO A 54 -2.48 -0.47 -9.66
CA PRO A 54 -1.36 -0.99 -8.86
C PRO A 54 0.01 -0.56 -9.39
N GLU A 55 0.15 -0.38 -10.70
CA GLU A 55 1.36 0.08 -11.37
C GLU A 55 1.83 1.44 -10.86
N VAL A 56 0.92 2.39 -10.61
CA VAL A 56 1.28 3.72 -10.08
C VAL A 56 2.00 3.62 -8.74
N ILE A 57 1.57 2.69 -7.89
CA ILE A 57 2.19 2.47 -6.57
C ILE A 57 3.51 1.71 -6.72
N ARG A 58 3.58 0.71 -7.60
CA ARG A 58 4.82 -0.05 -7.85
C ARG A 58 5.91 0.82 -8.47
N ASP A 59 5.56 1.66 -9.43
CA ASP A 59 6.50 2.55 -10.10
C ASP A 59 7.03 3.63 -9.14
N HIS A 60 6.17 4.13 -8.23
CA HIS A 60 6.60 5.11 -7.23
C HIS A 60 7.48 4.50 -6.15
N PHE A 61 7.13 3.32 -5.61
CA PHE A 61 7.78 2.74 -4.43
C PHE A 61 8.83 1.65 -4.71
N GLY A 62 8.87 1.07 -5.91
CA GLY A 62 9.84 0.04 -6.28
C GLY A 62 9.94 -1.09 -5.25
N ASP A 63 11.17 -1.46 -4.88
CA ASP A 63 11.43 -2.45 -3.83
C ASP A 63 11.45 -1.85 -2.41
N GLY A 64 11.21 -0.54 -2.25
CA GLY A 64 11.26 0.14 -0.97
C GLY A 64 12.65 0.62 -0.53
N SER A 65 13.73 0.28 -1.25
CA SER A 65 15.11 0.57 -0.85
C SER A 65 15.38 2.05 -0.62
N ARG A 66 14.78 2.93 -1.42
CA ARG A 66 14.84 4.41 -1.27
C ARG A 66 14.30 4.90 0.09
N TRP A 67 13.42 4.14 0.72
CA TRP A 67 12.82 4.44 2.03
C TRP A 67 13.41 3.58 3.16
N GLY A 68 14.45 2.77 2.89
CA GLY A 68 15.10 1.93 3.90
C GLY A 68 14.26 0.73 4.36
N VAL A 69 13.40 0.21 3.49
CA VAL A 69 12.50 -0.94 3.76
C VAL A 69 12.48 -1.89 2.57
N ASP A 70 12.12 -3.16 2.77
CA ASP A 70 11.75 -4.13 1.73
C ASP A 70 10.24 -4.11 1.54
N ILE A 71 9.76 -3.74 0.35
CA ILE A 71 8.33 -3.69 0.02
C ILE A 71 7.95 -4.87 -0.87
N ARG A 72 7.03 -5.69 -0.36
CA ARG A 72 6.34 -6.75 -1.11
C ARG A 72 4.93 -6.31 -1.46
N TYR A 73 4.46 -6.68 -2.66
CA TYR A 73 3.14 -6.31 -3.16
C TYR A 73 2.20 -7.50 -3.26
N SER A 74 0.98 -7.36 -2.72
CA SER A 74 -0.09 -8.34 -2.88
C SER A 74 -1.19 -7.76 -3.80
N CYS A 75 -1.20 -8.16 -5.08
CA CYS A 75 -2.19 -7.65 -6.04
C CYS A 75 -3.48 -8.46 -6.03
N GLU A 76 -4.58 -7.81 -5.71
CA GLU A 76 -5.94 -8.32 -5.69
C GLU A 76 -6.63 -8.05 -7.03
N GLU A 77 -6.97 -9.12 -7.77
CA GLU A 77 -7.79 -9.02 -8.99
C GLU A 77 -9.21 -8.57 -8.62
N ASP A 78 -9.79 -9.20 -7.60
CA ASP A 78 -11.04 -8.80 -6.95
C ASP A 78 -10.76 -8.28 -5.55
N LEU A 79 -11.53 -7.27 -5.11
CA LEU A 79 -11.43 -6.75 -3.75
C LEU A 79 -11.78 -7.85 -2.74
N LEU A 80 -10.79 -8.30 -1.98
CA LEU A 80 -10.95 -9.37 -0.99
C LEU A 80 -11.49 -8.85 0.35
N GLY A 81 -11.63 -7.53 0.48
CA GLY A 81 -11.87 -6.85 1.74
C GLY A 81 -10.69 -6.97 2.71
N THR A 82 -10.80 -6.33 3.86
CA THR A 82 -9.71 -6.26 4.85
C THR A 82 -9.25 -7.64 5.32
N ALA A 83 -10.19 -8.49 5.75
CA ALA A 83 -9.85 -9.82 6.28
C ALA A 83 -9.31 -10.75 5.18
N GLY A 84 -9.84 -10.66 3.95
CA GLY A 84 -9.37 -11.47 2.83
C GLY A 84 -7.95 -11.10 2.39
N ALA A 85 -7.62 -9.80 2.40
CA ALA A 85 -6.26 -9.32 2.14
C ALA A 85 -5.25 -9.90 3.14
N VAL A 86 -5.59 -9.85 4.43
CA VAL A 86 -4.75 -10.39 5.51
C VAL A 86 -4.61 -11.91 5.38
N ARG A 87 -5.72 -12.62 5.12
CA ARG A 87 -5.70 -14.08 4.91
C ARG A 87 -4.84 -14.48 3.72
N ARG A 88 -4.85 -13.73 2.63
CA ARG A 88 -4.02 -13.99 1.46
C ARG A 88 -2.53 -13.87 1.76
N MET A 89 -2.18 -12.96 2.66
CA MET A 89 -0.81 -12.75 3.12
C MET A 89 -0.52 -13.49 4.44
N SER A 90 -1.24 -14.56 4.76
CA SER A 90 -1.06 -15.27 6.03
C SER A 90 0.37 -15.78 6.23
N SER A 91 1.04 -16.20 5.16
CA SER A 91 2.43 -16.70 5.21
C SER A 91 3.47 -15.61 5.48
N PHE A 92 3.07 -14.34 5.49
CA PHE A 92 3.94 -13.22 5.86
C PHE A 92 3.93 -12.94 7.37
N PHE A 93 2.96 -13.50 8.10
CA PHE A 93 2.84 -13.29 9.54
C PHE A 93 3.33 -14.53 10.29
N ASP A 94 4.33 -14.35 11.14
CA ASP A 94 4.90 -15.44 11.95
C ASP A 94 4.15 -15.65 13.27
N GLU A 95 3.50 -14.61 13.78
CA GLU A 95 2.78 -14.60 15.06
C GLU A 95 1.38 -13.98 14.91
N PRO A 96 0.44 -14.27 15.83
CA PRO A 96 -0.84 -13.57 15.92
C PRO A 96 -0.63 -12.06 16.11
N PHE A 97 -1.44 -11.24 15.42
CA PHE A 97 -1.39 -9.77 15.44
C PHE A 97 -2.68 -9.16 16.01
#